data_AF-A0A444YPH6-F1
#
_entry.id   AF-A0A444YPH6-F1
#
_cell.length_a   1.000
_cell.length_b   1.000
_cell.length_c   1.000
_cell.angle_alpha   90.00
_cell.angle_beta   90.00
_cell.angle_gamma   90.00
#
_symmetry.space_group_name_H-M   'P 1'
#
loop_
_entity.id
_entity.type
_entity.pdbx_description
1 polymer ?
#
loop_
_entity_poly.entity_id
_entity_poly.type
_entity_poly.pdbx_seq_one_letter_code
_entity_poly.pdbx_strand_id
1 'polypeptide(L)'
;MAIGTSKRISAASARAHTRRNKKTNSSNLPSGLLGTAIIVLFIGFLFGAYQAIQPPPPKICGTPGAPPITAPRIKLRDGRNLAYKEHGVPKDAAKNKIIFVHGFDSCRHDAYIAKTLSPDVVEDLGIYIVSFDRPGYGESDPDPNQTGKSLALDIEEFAAKLGLGPKFYIIGYSLGGQIVWNCLKYIPDSLGELKNTILLAGAVLIAPAVNYWWSDLLSVQDKELMPKRADRNNHVLNHSEHPDQDFSALLHRRHSNFRKNPIVI
;
A
#
# COMPACT_ATOMS: atom_id res chain seq x y z
N MET A 1 -95.34 34.31 63.83
CA MET A 1 -94.80 33.06 63.24
C MET A 1 -94.59 33.34 61.76
N ALA A 2 -93.48 33.08 61.08
CA ALA A 2 -92.47 32.03 61.26
C ALA A 2 -91.02 32.53 61.02
N ILE A 3 -90.10 31.68 61.43
CA ILE A 3 -88.66 31.87 61.64
C ILE A 3 -87.87 31.66 60.34
N GLY A 4 -86.96 32.60 60.06
CA GLY A 4 -85.53 32.41 59.74
C GLY A 4 -85.08 31.51 58.57
N THR A 5 -84.15 32.01 57.76
CA THR A 5 -82.85 31.34 57.54
C THR A 5 -81.80 32.35 57.06
N SER A 6 -80.73 32.49 57.84
CA SER A 6 -79.51 33.22 57.48
C SER A 6 -78.55 32.26 56.78
N LYS A 7 -78.18 32.57 55.53
CA LYS A 7 -77.23 31.77 54.74
C LYS A 7 -75.80 32.10 55.22
N ARG A 8 -75.21 31.23 56.05
CA ARG A 8 -73.78 31.29 56.39
C ARG A 8 -72.96 30.86 55.17
N ILE A 9 -72.15 31.77 54.63
CA ILE A 9 -71.12 31.46 53.65
C ILE A 9 -69.87 31.02 54.44
N SER A 10 -69.45 29.77 54.24
CA SER A 10 -68.25 29.20 54.85
C SER A 10 -66.99 29.80 54.22
N ALA A 11 -66.09 30.35 55.04
CA ALA A 11 -64.79 30.87 54.61
C ALA A 11 -63.82 29.80 54.06
N ALA A 12 -64.23 28.52 54.05
CA ALA A 12 -63.41 27.41 53.54
C ALA A 12 -63.51 27.19 52.03
N SER A 13 -64.47 27.78 51.30
CA SER A 13 -64.64 27.53 49.86
C SER A 13 -63.88 28.49 48.94
N ALA A 14 -63.21 29.52 49.48
CA ALA A 14 -62.57 30.58 48.68
C ALA A 14 -61.06 30.37 48.42
N ARG A 15 -60.48 29.23 48.82
CA ARG A 15 -59.04 28.93 48.61
C ARG A 15 -58.74 27.96 47.46
N ALA A 16 -59.73 27.61 46.64
CA ALA A 16 -59.55 26.65 45.54
C ALA A 16 -59.16 27.28 44.19
N HIS A 17 -59.09 28.62 44.07
CA HIS A 17 -58.94 29.31 42.78
C HIS A 17 -57.63 30.08 42.60
N THR A 18 -56.48 29.57 43.07
CA THR A 18 -55.17 30.03 42.59
C THR A 18 -54.15 28.88 42.58
N ARG A 19 -54.35 27.89 41.71
CA ARG A 19 -53.22 27.07 41.23
C ARG A 19 -53.26 27.07 39.71
N ARG A 20 -52.79 28.18 39.12
CA ARG A 20 -52.54 28.29 37.69
C ARG A 20 -51.40 27.32 37.38
N ASN A 21 -51.74 26.15 36.86
CA ASN A 21 -50.76 25.15 36.47
C ASN A 21 -49.98 25.73 35.29
N LYS A 22 -48.73 26.14 35.51
CA LYS A 22 -47.83 26.61 34.46
C LYS A 22 -47.51 25.38 33.60
N LYS A 23 -48.26 25.17 32.51
CA LYS A 23 -47.89 24.20 31.46
C LYS A 23 -46.57 24.68 30.88
N THR A 24 -45.47 24.15 31.39
CA THR A 24 -44.20 24.18 30.68
C THR A 24 -44.35 23.22 29.51
N ASN A 25 -44.57 23.76 28.32
CA ASN A 25 -44.40 22.99 27.09
C ASN A 25 -42.90 22.69 26.95
N SER A 26 -42.41 21.66 27.65
CA SER A 26 -41.14 21.04 27.30
C SER A 26 -41.40 20.20 26.07
N SER A 27 -40.95 20.67 24.91
CA SER A 27 -40.84 19.83 23.72
C SER A 27 -39.85 18.71 24.05
N ASN A 28 -40.37 17.56 24.48
CA ASN A 28 -39.58 16.36 24.65
C ASN A 28 -39.18 15.90 23.25
N LEU A 29 -38.00 16.32 22.78
CA LEU A 29 -37.39 15.65 21.63
C LEU A 29 -37.22 14.18 22.01
N PRO A 30 -37.62 13.23 21.15
CA PRO A 30 -37.43 11.81 21.44
C PRO A 30 -35.94 11.55 21.67
N SER A 31 -35.60 10.93 22.81
CA SER A 31 -34.23 10.76 23.31
C SER A 31 -33.25 10.16 22.29
N GLY A 32 -33.75 9.35 21.35
CA GLY A 32 -32.95 8.80 20.24
C GLY A 32 -32.56 9.82 19.17
N LEU A 33 -33.36 10.86 18.94
CA LEU A 33 -33.12 11.86 17.89
C LEU A 33 -32.01 12.84 18.29
N LEU A 34 -31.96 13.24 19.56
CA LEU A 34 -30.90 14.10 20.09
C LEU A 34 -29.55 13.37 20.11
N GLY A 35 -29.52 12.11 20.54
CA GLY A 35 -28.29 11.29 20.50
C GLY A 35 -27.78 11.10 19.08
N THR A 36 -28.68 10.84 18.13
CA THR A 36 -28.32 10.73 16.70
C THR A 36 -27.76 12.05 16.16
N ALA A 37 -28.39 13.18 16.49
CA ALA A 37 -27.90 14.50 16.06
C ALA A 37 -26.51 14.82 16.60
N ILE A 38 -26.22 14.48 17.86
CA ILE A 38 -24.89 14.67 18.47
C ILE A 38 -23.83 13.82 17.76
N ILE A 39 -24.15 12.55 17.44
CA ILE A 39 -23.23 11.65 16.72
C ILE A 39 -22.93 12.20 15.31
N VAL A 40 -23.95 12.66 14.58
CA VAL A 40 -23.76 13.24 13.24
C VAL A 40 -22.90 14.50 13.30
N LEU A 41 -23.14 15.38 14.27
CA LEU A 41 -22.32 16.58 14.48
C LEU A 41 -20.88 16.21 14.84
N PHE A 42 -20.67 15.18 15.67
CA PHE A 42 -19.34 14.72 16.04
C PHE A 42 -18.60 14.10 14.86
N ILE A 43 -19.25 13.27 14.04
CA ILE A 43 -18.67 12.73 12.80
C ILE A 43 -18.35 13.86 11.82
N GLY A 44 -19.26 14.83 11.65
CA GLY A 44 -19.03 15.99 10.80
C GLY A 44 -17.85 16.85 11.28
N PHE A 45 -17.72 17.05 12.59
CA PHE A 45 -16.58 17.72 13.21
C PHE A 45 -15.28 16.95 12.98
N LEU A 46 -15.27 15.64 13.22
CA LEU A 46 -14.09 14.79 12.97
C LEU A 46 -13.70 14.79 11.49
N PHE A 47 -14.67 14.75 10.58
CA PHE A 47 -14.41 14.84 9.15
C PHE A 47 -13.83 16.21 8.77
N GLY A 48 -14.41 17.31 9.27
CA GLY A 48 -13.90 18.66 9.03
C GLY A 48 -12.49 18.86 9.60
N ALA A 49 -12.25 18.37 10.82
CA ALA A 49 -10.93 18.37 11.44
C ALA A 49 -9.93 17.54 10.64
N TYR A 50 -10.31 16.33 10.21
CA TYR A 50 -9.49 15.47 9.36
C TYR A 50 -9.06 16.16 8.07
N GLN A 51 -10.01 16.80 7.37
CA GLN A 51 -9.72 17.53 6.12
C GLN A 51 -8.83 18.76 6.37
N ALA A 52 -9.00 19.45 7.49
CA ALA A 52 -8.20 20.62 7.85
C ALA A 52 -6.75 20.27 8.20
N ILE A 53 -6.47 19.04 8.67
CA ILE A 53 -5.12 18.57 9.00
C ILE A 53 -4.46 17.77 7.86
N GLN A 54 -5.15 17.50 6.74
CA GLN A 54 -4.52 16.86 5.60
C GLN A 54 -3.51 17.82 4.96
N PRO A 55 -2.23 17.44 4.82
CA PRO A 55 -1.28 18.25 4.07
C PRO A 55 -1.72 18.31 2.59
N PRO A 56 -1.44 19.42 1.88
CA PRO A 56 -1.64 19.45 0.44
C PRO A 56 -0.80 18.35 -0.24
N PRO A 57 -1.21 17.83 -1.41
CA PRO A 57 -0.41 16.88 -2.16
C PRO A 57 1.02 17.40 -2.36
N PRO A 58 2.05 16.55 -2.18
CA PRO A 58 3.42 16.95 -2.43
C PRO A 58 3.58 17.51 -3.85
N LYS A 59 4.38 18.56 -4.00
CA LYS A 59 4.70 19.11 -5.31
C LYS A 59 5.59 18.13 -6.07
N ILE A 60 5.35 18.00 -7.37
CA ILE A 60 6.14 17.15 -8.26
C ILE A 60 7.54 17.74 -8.40
N CYS A 61 8.57 16.93 -8.15
CA CYS A 61 9.97 17.35 -8.26
C CYS A 61 10.28 17.92 -9.66
N GLY A 62 10.98 19.05 -9.72
CA GLY A 62 11.30 19.76 -10.96
C GLY A 62 10.26 20.76 -11.44
N THR A 63 9.09 20.87 -10.78
CA THR A 63 8.12 21.94 -11.06
C THR A 63 8.48 23.25 -10.32
N PRO A 64 7.98 24.42 -10.77
CA PRO A 64 8.29 25.70 -10.13
C PRO A 64 7.98 25.70 -8.62
N GLY A 65 9.01 25.95 -7.80
CA GLY A 65 8.91 25.98 -6.34
C GLY A 65 8.73 24.61 -5.68
N ALA A 66 9.06 23.52 -6.38
CA ALA A 66 9.19 22.16 -5.86
C ALA A 66 10.67 21.77 -5.69
N PRO A 67 10.98 20.67 -4.97
CA PRO A 67 12.34 20.16 -4.90
C PRO A 67 12.94 19.88 -6.29
N PRO A 68 14.25 20.06 -6.48
CA PRO A 68 14.89 19.77 -7.75
C PRO A 68 14.96 18.26 -8.01
N ILE A 69 15.08 17.90 -9.28
CA ILE A 69 15.43 16.53 -9.69
C ILE A 69 16.94 16.37 -9.53
N THR A 70 17.35 15.34 -8.82
CA THR A 70 18.75 14.98 -8.55
C THR A 70 19.09 13.56 -9.00
N ALA A 71 18.09 12.69 -9.14
CA ALA A 71 18.28 11.31 -9.55
C ALA A 71 18.29 11.12 -11.07
N PRO A 72 18.98 10.09 -11.58
CA PRO A 72 18.74 9.61 -12.93
C PRO A 72 17.29 9.10 -13.04
N ARG A 73 16.68 9.32 -14.21
CA ARG A 73 15.29 8.95 -14.48
C ARG A 73 15.14 8.28 -15.83
N ILE A 74 14.19 7.35 -15.91
CA ILE A 74 13.74 6.73 -17.15
C ILE A 74 12.36 7.28 -17.51
N LYS A 75 12.23 7.82 -18.71
CA LYS A 75 10.94 8.24 -19.26
C LYS A 75 10.20 7.06 -19.89
N LEU A 76 9.04 6.71 -19.34
CA LEU A 76 8.10 5.71 -19.84
C LEU A 76 7.37 6.20 -21.11
N ARG A 77 6.67 5.29 -21.78
CA ARG A 77 5.95 5.54 -23.05
C ARG A 77 4.85 6.57 -22.92
N ASP A 78 4.22 6.64 -21.75
CA ASP A 78 3.14 7.58 -21.44
C ASP A 78 3.66 8.97 -21.01
N GLY A 79 4.98 9.14 -20.96
CA GLY A 79 5.63 10.39 -20.65
C GLY A 79 6.06 10.56 -19.19
N ARG A 80 5.59 9.69 -18.27
CA ARG A 80 6.01 9.69 -16.87
C ARG A 80 7.49 9.31 -16.73
N ASN A 81 8.13 9.80 -15.69
CA ASN A 81 9.51 9.49 -15.33
C ASN A 81 9.55 8.63 -14.07
N LEU A 82 10.35 7.56 -14.09
CA LEU A 82 10.71 6.80 -12.90
C LEU A 82 12.14 7.12 -12.48
N ALA A 83 12.30 7.66 -11.27
CA ALA A 83 13.60 7.91 -10.65
C ALA A 83 14.17 6.63 -10.05
N TYR A 84 15.49 6.43 -10.18
CA TYR A 84 16.13 5.20 -9.75
C TYR A 84 17.51 5.43 -9.16
N LYS A 85 18.04 4.39 -8.53
CA LYS A 85 19.38 4.32 -7.99
C LYS A 85 19.97 2.94 -8.29
N GLU A 86 21.20 2.96 -8.80
CA GLU A 86 21.98 1.76 -9.11
C GLU A 86 22.91 1.43 -7.94
N HIS A 87 23.12 0.13 -7.68
CA HIS A 87 23.98 -0.40 -6.64
C HIS A 87 24.67 -1.68 -7.12
N GLY A 88 25.79 -2.03 -6.50
CA GLY A 88 26.58 -3.22 -6.84
C GLY A 88 27.56 -2.98 -8.00
N VAL A 89 27.88 -4.03 -8.74
CA VAL A 89 28.83 -3.95 -9.86
C VAL A 89 28.23 -3.18 -11.05
N PRO A 90 29.06 -2.62 -11.96
CA PRO A 90 28.56 -2.00 -13.18
C PRO A 90 27.62 -2.92 -13.98
N LYS A 91 26.52 -2.36 -14.51
CA LYS A 91 25.45 -3.10 -15.21
C LYS A 91 25.95 -3.96 -16.38
N ASP A 92 26.96 -3.49 -17.08
CA ASP A 92 27.61 -4.13 -18.23
C ASP A 92 28.50 -5.33 -17.83
N ALA A 93 29.08 -5.28 -16.63
CA ALA A 93 29.85 -6.38 -16.02
C ALA A 93 28.96 -7.39 -15.26
N ALA A 94 27.70 -7.04 -14.99
CA ALA A 94 26.81 -7.81 -14.12
C ALA A 94 26.31 -9.12 -14.76
N LYS A 95 26.41 -10.21 -13.99
CA LYS A 95 25.81 -11.52 -14.31
C LYS A 95 24.34 -11.57 -13.89
N ASN A 96 24.04 -10.96 -12.73
CA ASN A 96 22.72 -10.99 -12.11
C ASN A 96 22.18 -9.57 -11.98
N LYS A 97 21.10 -9.27 -12.71
CA LYS A 97 20.46 -7.94 -12.71
C LYS A 97 19.12 -8.00 -12.01
N ILE A 98 18.94 -7.10 -11.06
CA ILE A 98 17.88 -7.20 -10.05
C ILE A 98 17.14 -5.87 -9.93
N ILE A 99 15.82 -5.90 -10.02
CA ILE A 99 14.96 -4.77 -9.65
C ILE A 99 14.51 -4.95 -8.20
N PHE A 100 14.79 -3.96 -7.36
CA PHE A 100 14.32 -3.92 -5.98
C PHE A 100 13.11 -2.98 -5.86
N VAL A 101 12.01 -3.49 -5.33
CA VAL A 101 10.76 -2.77 -5.08
C VAL A 101 10.61 -2.48 -3.59
N HIS A 102 10.65 -1.19 -3.23
CA HIS A 102 10.57 -0.74 -1.85
C HIS A 102 9.15 -0.87 -1.25
N GLY A 103 9.09 -0.87 0.08
CA GLY A 103 7.87 -1.00 0.86
C GLY A 103 7.11 0.32 1.08
N PHE A 104 6.25 0.31 2.09
CA PHE A 104 5.56 1.49 2.59
C PHE A 104 6.55 2.45 3.27
N ASP A 105 6.31 3.76 3.15
CA ASP A 105 7.14 4.84 3.72
C ASP A 105 8.65 4.72 3.40
N SER A 106 8.95 4.46 2.12
CA SER A 106 10.30 4.16 1.64
C SER A 106 10.50 4.67 0.21
N CYS A 107 11.74 4.68 -0.29
CA CYS A 107 12.09 5.19 -1.61
C CYS A 107 13.26 4.40 -2.25
N ARG A 108 13.73 4.86 -3.41
CA ARG A 108 14.90 4.30 -4.13
C ARG A 108 16.17 4.20 -3.27
N HIS A 109 16.30 4.98 -2.20
CA HIS A 109 17.48 4.96 -1.34
C HIS A 109 17.50 3.80 -0.33
N ASP A 110 16.40 3.05 -0.21
CA ASP A 110 16.16 2.06 0.83
C ASP A 110 16.20 0.62 0.30
N ALA A 111 17.01 0.38 -0.72
CA ALA A 111 17.36 -0.96 -1.17
C ALA A 111 18.23 -1.65 -0.09
N TYR A 112 17.61 -2.15 0.97
CA TYR A 112 18.34 -2.65 2.12
C TYR A 112 19.25 -3.84 1.75
N ILE A 113 18.83 -4.70 0.82
CA ILE A 113 19.66 -5.81 0.31
C ILE A 113 21.00 -5.30 -0.24
N ALA A 114 21.01 -4.15 -0.93
CA ALA A 114 22.23 -3.56 -1.45
C ALA A 114 23.15 -3.00 -0.33
N LYS A 115 22.63 -2.76 0.86
CA LYS A 115 23.40 -2.30 2.04
C LYS A 115 23.86 -3.45 2.93
N THR A 116 23.16 -4.59 2.90
CA THR A 116 23.43 -5.72 3.80
C THR A 116 24.31 -6.80 3.18
N LEU A 117 24.33 -6.94 1.86
CA LEU A 117 25.21 -7.90 1.18
C LEU A 117 26.67 -7.46 1.30
N SER A 118 27.57 -8.41 1.57
CA SER A 118 29.01 -8.12 1.58
C SER A 118 29.51 -7.76 0.17
N PRO A 119 30.51 -6.84 0.05
CA PRO A 119 31.10 -6.48 -1.24
C PRO A 119 31.62 -7.69 -2.03
N ASP A 120 32.27 -8.64 -1.35
CA ASP A 120 32.82 -9.85 -1.96
C ASP A 120 31.73 -10.68 -2.65
N VAL A 121 30.57 -10.86 -1.99
CA VAL A 121 29.42 -11.58 -2.56
C VAL A 121 28.85 -10.84 -3.76
N VAL A 122 28.76 -9.50 -3.67
CA VAL A 122 28.29 -8.65 -4.77
C VAL A 122 29.20 -8.78 -6.00
N GLU A 123 30.51 -8.78 -5.80
CA GLU A 123 31.51 -8.91 -6.86
C GLU A 123 31.56 -10.32 -7.46
N ASP A 124 31.65 -11.36 -6.63
CA ASP A 124 31.76 -12.76 -7.05
C ASP A 124 30.56 -13.21 -7.89
N LEU A 125 29.37 -12.87 -7.41
CA LEU A 125 28.10 -13.18 -8.08
C LEU A 125 27.77 -12.17 -9.19
N GLY A 126 28.55 -11.09 -9.34
CA GLY A 126 28.33 -10.05 -10.34
C GLY A 126 26.93 -9.43 -10.24
N ILE A 127 26.57 -8.98 -9.04
CA ILE A 127 25.23 -8.49 -8.69
C ILE A 127 25.09 -7.01 -9.02
N TYR A 128 24.11 -6.71 -9.86
CA TYR A 128 23.62 -5.37 -10.13
C TYR A 128 22.21 -5.22 -9.58
N ILE A 129 21.99 -4.25 -8.69
CA ILE A 129 20.68 -3.94 -8.13
C ILE A 129 20.29 -2.53 -8.58
N VAL A 130 19.09 -2.40 -9.13
CA VAL A 130 18.45 -1.10 -9.35
C VAL A 130 17.19 -1.01 -8.49
N SER A 131 17.13 0.01 -7.66
CA SER A 131 15.91 0.40 -6.95
C SER A 131 15.30 1.62 -7.61
N PHE A 132 13.98 1.72 -7.63
CA PHE A 132 13.29 2.85 -8.22
C PHE A 132 12.24 3.40 -7.26
N ASP A 133 11.94 4.69 -7.37
CA ASP A 133 10.82 5.30 -6.68
C ASP A 133 9.52 4.86 -7.38
N ARG A 134 8.61 4.22 -6.64
CA ARG A 134 7.28 3.90 -7.16
C ARG A 134 6.56 5.18 -7.62
N PRO A 135 5.62 5.11 -8.59
CA PRO A 135 4.88 6.30 -9.02
C PRO A 135 4.30 7.08 -7.84
N GLY A 136 4.59 8.40 -7.79
CA GLY A 136 4.18 9.29 -6.70
C GLY A 136 5.11 9.31 -5.48
N TYR A 137 6.21 8.56 -5.50
CA TYR A 137 7.25 8.59 -4.47
C TYR A 137 8.50 9.32 -4.99
N GLY A 138 9.23 9.94 -4.05
CA GLY A 138 10.52 10.56 -4.32
C GLY A 138 10.51 11.49 -5.53
N GLU A 139 11.28 11.14 -6.56
CA GLU A 139 11.43 11.93 -7.78
C GLU A 139 10.75 11.32 -9.01
N SER A 140 9.92 10.27 -8.81
CA SER A 140 9.09 9.68 -9.85
C SER A 140 7.80 10.49 -10.04
N ASP A 141 7.35 10.57 -11.29
CA ASP A 141 6.06 11.18 -11.61
C ASP A 141 4.90 10.35 -11.00
N PRO A 142 3.82 11.00 -10.54
CA PRO A 142 2.65 10.30 -10.01
C PRO A 142 1.87 9.58 -11.11
N ASP A 143 1.20 8.48 -10.74
CA ASP A 143 0.20 7.81 -11.57
C ASP A 143 -1.12 7.73 -10.79
N PRO A 144 -2.05 8.69 -11.00
CA PRO A 144 -3.33 8.72 -10.29
C PRO A 144 -4.27 7.57 -10.69
N ASN A 145 -4.01 6.91 -11.82
CA ASN A 145 -4.83 5.81 -12.34
C ASN A 145 -4.11 4.46 -12.19
N GLN A 146 -3.11 4.39 -11.31
CA GLN A 146 -2.30 3.20 -11.13
C GLN A 146 -3.15 1.98 -10.77
N THR A 147 -2.87 0.87 -11.44
CA THR A 147 -3.39 -0.45 -11.13
C THR A 147 -2.23 -1.41 -10.89
N GLY A 148 -2.51 -2.57 -10.29
CA GLY A 148 -1.50 -3.63 -10.16
C GLY A 148 -0.92 -4.05 -11.51
N LYS A 149 -1.75 -4.07 -12.57
CA LYS A 149 -1.32 -4.37 -13.94
C LYS A 149 -0.45 -3.26 -14.53
N SER A 150 -0.86 -1.99 -14.44
CA SER A 150 -0.09 -0.90 -15.03
C SER A 150 1.29 -0.77 -14.39
N LEU A 151 1.39 -0.89 -13.06
CA LEU A 151 2.68 -0.87 -12.38
C LEU A 151 3.59 -2.04 -12.76
N ALA A 152 3.04 -3.23 -12.97
CA ALA A 152 3.83 -4.38 -13.46
C ALA A 152 4.39 -4.11 -14.87
N LEU A 153 3.60 -3.51 -15.76
CA LEU A 153 4.04 -3.13 -17.11
C LEU A 153 5.03 -1.95 -17.10
N ASP A 154 4.88 -1.00 -16.16
CA ASP A 154 5.86 0.07 -15.95
C ASP A 154 7.22 -0.52 -15.56
N ILE A 155 7.25 -1.56 -14.72
CA ILE A 155 8.49 -2.25 -14.30
C ILE A 155 9.12 -3.01 -15.47
N GLU A 156 8.33 -3.69 -16.29
CA GLU A 156 8.80 -4.33 -17.52
C GLU A 156 9.43 -3.31 -18.48
N GLU A 157 8.75 -2.19 -18.71
CA GLU A 157 9.25 -1.12 -19.58
C GLU A 157 10.50 -0.44 -19.00
N PHE A 158 10.52 -0.23 -17.68
CA PHE A 158 11.69 0.28 -16.97
C PHE A 158 12.91 -0.63 -17.17
N ALA A 159 12.73 -1.95 -16.99
CA ALA A 159 13.78 -2.94 -17.26
C ALA A 159 14.30 -2.87 -18.71
N ALA A 160 13.38 -2.68 -19.66
CA ALA A 160 13.71 -2.59 -21.08
C ALA A 160 14.50 -1.35 -21.43
N LYS A 161 14.03 -0.18 -21.00
CA LYS A 161 14.71 1.10 -21.24
C LYS A 161 16.05 1.19 -20.51
N LEU A 162 16.17 0.55 -19.34
CA LEU A 162 17.44 0.48 -18.62
C LEU A 162 18.43 -0.49 -19.27
N GLY A 163 18.00 -1.35 -20.19
CA GLY A 163 18.85 -2.32 -20.87
C GLY A 163 19.32 -3.45 -19.94
N LEU A 164 18.42 -3.97 -19.09
CA LEU A 164 18.74 -5.11 -18.23
C LEU A 164 18.98 -6.40 -19.04
N GLY A 165 18.53 -6.44 -20.29
CA GLY A 165 18.66 -7.60 -21.16
C GLY A 165 17.40 -8.47 -21.12
N PRO A 166 17.46 -9.71 -21.63
CA PRO A 166 16.27 -10.52 -21.85
C PRO A 166 15.65 -11.06 -20.55
N LYS A 167 16.40 -11.06 -19.44
CA LYS A 167 15.93 -11.54 -18.14
C LYS A 167 16.47 -10.71 -16.99
N PHE A 168 15.67 -10.54 -15.94
CA PHE A 168 16.09 -9.91 -14.68
C PHE A 168 15.38 -10.57 -13.48
N TYR A 169 15.94 -10.42 -12.29
CA TYR A 169 15.30 -10.86 -11.04
C TYR A 169 14.55 -9.69 -10.41
N ILE A 170 13.50 -9.98 -9.65
CA ILE A 170 12.76 -8.96 -8.90
C ILE A 170 12.67 -9.31 -7.41
N ILE A 171 12.89 -8.32 -6.55
CA ILE A 171 12.83 -8.45 -5.09
C ILE A 171 11.86 -7.41 -4.56
N GLY A 172 10.91 -7.82 -3.74
CA GLY A 172 9.91 -6.94 -3.13
C GLY A 172 9.98 -6.99 -1.62
N TYR A 173 10.12 -5.83 -0.97
CA TYR A 173 10.10 -5.69 0.48
C TYR A 173 8.74 -5.22 0.98
N SER A 174 8.16 -5.90 1.97
CA SER A 174 6.87 -5.50 2.57
C SER A 174 5.77 -5.30 1.51
N LEU A 175 5.24 -4.09 1.35
CA LEU A 175 4.26 -3.76 0.31
C LEU A 175 4.82 -3.98 -1.12
N GLY A 176 6.13 -3.88 -1.30
CA GLY A 176 6.82 -4.24 -2.55
C GLY A 176 6.59 -5.70 -2.95
N GLY A 177 6.33 -6.60 -2.00
CA GLY A 177 5.98 -7.98 -2.28
C GLY A 177 4.66 -8.11 -3.07
N GLN A 178 3.67 -7.27 -2.80
CA GLN A 178 2.42 -7.24 -3.57
C GLN A 178 2.66 -6.85 -5.04
N ILE A 179 3.62 -5.94 -5.27
CA ILE A 179 3.98 -5.50 -6.61
C ILE A 179 4.70 -6.63 -7.35
N VAL A 180 5.58 -7.37 -6.67
CA VAL A 180 6.20 -8.58 -7.23
C VAL A 180 5.16 -9.61 -7.65
N TRP A 181 4.10 -9.84 -6.86
CA TRP A 181 2.99 -10.71 -7.26
C TRP A 181 2.30 -10.24 -8.54
N ASN A 182 2.05 -8.93 -8.67
CA ASN A 182 1.51 -8.37 -9.90
C ASN A 182 2.47 -8.57 -11.09
N CYS A 183 3.78 -8.40 -10.89
CA CYS A 183 4.78 -8.68 -11.93
C CYS A 183 4.74 -10.16 -12.37
N LEU A 184 4.67 -11.10 -11.43
CA LEU A 184 4.54 -12.53 -11.74
C LEU A 184 3.27 -12.84 -12.53
N LYS A 185 2.17 -12.13 -12.22
CA LYS A 185 0.89 -12.24 -12.91
C LYS A 185 0.92 -11.67 -14.33
N TYR A 186 1.49 -10.48 -14.51
CA TYR A 186 1.29 -9.68 -15.73
C TYR A 186 2.50 -9.60 -16.65
N ILE A 187 3.72 -9.93 -16.20
CA ILE A 187 4.91 -10.06 -17.04
C ILE A 187 5.04 -11.55 -17.42
N PRO A 188 4.60 -11.99 -18.61
CA PRO A 188 4.53 -13.41 -18.96
C PRO A 188 5.89 -13.97 -19.37
N ASP A 189 6.14 -15.24 -19.05
CA ASP A 189 7.08 -16.08 -19.77
C ASP A 189 6.35 -16.56 -21.00
N SER A 190 6.72 -16.05 -22.17
CA SER A 190 6.60 -16.70 -23.48
C SER A 190 5.55 -17.83 -23.57
N LEU A 191 4.28 -17.48 -23.74
CA LEU A 191 3.34 -18.32 -24.49
C LEU A 191 2.89 -17.51 -25.69
N GLY A 192 3.75 -17.50 -26.72
CA GLY A 192 3.45 -17.15 -28.10
C GLY A 192 3.05 -15.69 -28.34
N GLU A 193 3.93 -14.95 -29.03
CA GLU A 193 3.62 -13.97 -30.12
C GLU A 193 4.43 -12.65 -30.01
N LEU A 194 4.85 -12.20 -28.83
CA LEU A 194 5.69 -10.99 -28.68
C LEU A 194 7.17 -11.32 -28.45
N LYS A 195 7.93 -11.40 -29.56
CA LYS A 195 9.35 -11.80 -29.63
C LYS A 195 10.38 -10.87 -28.96
N ASN A 196 9.97 -9.78 -28.31
CA ASN A 196 10.87 -8.78 -27.70
C ASN A 196 10.60 -8.52 -26.21
N THR A 197 9.94 -9.45 -25.52
CA THR A 197 9.50 -9.27 -24.13
C THR A 197 10.62 -9.64 -23.15
N ILE A 198 10.87 -8.79 -22.15
CA ILE A 198 11.80 -9.06 -21.07
C ILE A 198 11.14 -9.97 -20.04
N LEU A 199 11.84 -11.01 -19.59
CA LEU A 199 11.30 -12.04 -18.71
C LEU A 199 11.81 -11.90 -17.27
N LEU A 200 11.06 -12.45 -16.33
CA LEU A 200 11.51 -12.63 -14.95
C LEU A 200 12.39 -13.89 -14.86
N ALA A 201 13.62 -13.75 -14.40
CA ALA A 201 14.52 -14.86 -14.09
C ALA A 201 14.17 -15.54 -12.76
N GLY A 202 13.58 -14.79 -11.83
CA GLY A 202 13.19 -15.21 -10.49
C GLY A 202 12.57 -14.06 -9.69
N ALA A 203 11.90 -14.41 -8.59
CA ALA A 203 11.24 -13.46 -7.71
C ALA A 203 11.44 -13.79 -6.22
N VAL A 204 11.64 -12.74 -5.41
CA VAL A 204 11.82 -12.84 -3.95
C VAL A 204 10.89 -11.88 -3.25
N LEU A 205 10.26 -12.36 -2.18
CA LEU A 205 9.38 -11.61 -1.30
C LEU A 205 10.02 -11.59 0.08
N ILE A 206 10.27 -10.40 0.61
CA ILE A 206 10.93 -10.26 1.90
C ILE A 206 10.05 -9.48 2.86
N ALA A 207 9.76 -10.08 4.02
CA ALA A 207 8.80 -9.60 5.01
C ALA A 207 7.47 -9.13 4.37
N PRO A 208 6.81 -9.93 3.50
CA PRO A 208 5.67 -9.46 2.73
C PRO A 208 4.51 -9.03 3.63
N ALA A 209 3.92 -7.87 3.33
CA ALA A 209 2.81 -7.32 4.11
C ALA A 209 1.53 -8.19 4.07
N VAL A 210 1.45 -9.07 3.07
CA VAL A 210 0.35 -10.02 2.88
C VAL A 210 0.92 -11.42 2.77
N ASN A 211 0.30 -12.36 3.47
CA ASN A 211 0.74 -13.75 3.48
C ASN A 211 -0.25 -14.63 2.70
N TYR A 212 0.25 -15.74 2.15
CA TYR A 212 -0.52 -16.70 1.34
C TYR A 212 -1.73 -17.31 2.06
N TRP A 213 -1.74 -17.30 3.40
CA TRP A 213 -2.86 -17.79 4.21
C TRP A 213 -3.96 -16.75 4.47
N TRP A 214 -3.77 -15.49 4.09
CA TRP A 214 -4.74 -14.44 4.37
C TRP A 214 -5.80 -14.40 3.27
N SER A 215 -6.91 -15.11 3.49
CA SER A 215 -7.99 -15.32 2.51
C SER A 215 -8.68 -14.03 2.05
N ASP A 216 -8.68 -12.99 2.87
CA ASP A 216 -9.64 -11.88 2.71
C ASP A 216 -9.01 -10.63 2.09
N LEU A 217 -7.71 -10.38 2.33
CA LEU A 217 -6.99 -9.23 1.73
C LEU A 217 -6.59 -9.49 0.27
N LEU A 218 -6.52 -10.78 -0.12
CA LEU A 218 -6.22 -11.25 -1.47
C LEU A 218 -7.49 -11.58 -2.28
N SER A 219 -8.70 -11.42 -1.72
CA SER A 219 -9.96 -11.73 -2.41
C SER A 219 -10.23 -10.88 -3.65
N VAL A 220 -9.49 -9.78 -3.83
CA VAL A 220 -9.52 -8.91 -5.01
C VAL A 220 -8.52 -9.34 -6.10
N GLN A 221 -7.60 -10.27 -5.80
CA GLN A 221 -6.70 -10.88 -6.79
C GLN A 221 -7.06 -12.35 -7.01
N ASP A 222 -7.43 -12.65 -8.27
CA ASP A 222 -7.82 -13.96 -8.79
C ASP A 222 -7.18 -15.15 -8.05
N LYS A 223 -8.04 -15.94 -7.37
CA LYS A 223 -7.69 -17.20 -6.70
C LYS A 223 -6.96 -18.20 -7.61
N GLU A 224 -7.01 -18.02 -8.93
CA GLU A 224 -6.36 -18.87 -9.93
C GLU A 224 -4.83 -18.71 -10.01
N LEU A 225 -4.28 -17.59 -9.55
CA LEU A 225 -2.82 -17.35 -9.50
C LEU A 225 -2.19 -17.80 -8.20
N MET A 226 -3.03 -18.18 -7.22
CA MET A 226 -2.55 -18.87 -6.04
C MET A 226 -2.07 -20.25 -6.48
N PRO A 227 -0.78 -20.58 -6.30
CA PRO A 227 -0.30 -21.91 -6.62
C PRO A 227 -1.12 -22.94 -5.84
N LYS A 228 -1.69 -23.92 -6.56
CA LYS A 228 -2.34 -25.07 -5.93
C LYS A 228 -1.35 -25.73 -4.98
N ARG A 229 -1.65 -25.67 -3.68
CA ARG A 229 -1.00 -26.36 -2.55
C ARG A 229 0.40 -26.86 -2.91
N ALA A 230 1.37 -25.95 -2.93
CA ALA A 230 2.76 -26.33 -2.97
C ALA A 230 3.05 -27.19 -1.73
N ASP A 231 3.77 -28.29 -1.95
CA ASP A 231 4.18 -29.21 -0.90
C ASP A 231 4.86 -28.43 0.24
N ARG A 232 4.79 -28.95 1.47
CA ARG A 232 5.26 -28.35 2.73
C ARG A 232 6.76 -27.97 2.77
N ASN A 233 7.45 -27.99 1.64
CA ASN A 233 8.88 -27.78 1.45
C ASN A 233 9.23 -26.41 0.84
N ASN A 234 8.29 -25.45 0.73
CA ASN A 234 8.71 -24.06 0.64
C ASN A 234 9.28 -23.68 2.00
N HIS A 235 10.60 -23.81 2.13
CA HIS A 235 11.37 -23.27 3.23
C HIS A 235 10.98 -21.80 3.39
N VAL A 236 10.16 -21.52 4.42
CA VAL A 236 10.18 -20.22 5.08
C VAL A 236 11.60 -20.12 5.61
N LEU A 237 12.48 -19.44 4.88
CA LEU A 237 13.82 -19.15 5.38
C LEU A 237 13.62 -18.06 6.43
N ASN A 238 13.35 -18.47 7.66
CA ASN A 238 13.48 -17.63 8.84
C ASN A 238 14.98 -17.37 9.07
N HIS A 239 15.65 -16.63 8.19
CA HIS A 239 17.10 -16.46 8.27
C HIS A 239 17.50 -15.00 8.04
N SER A 240 17.42 -14.24 9.13
CA SER A 240 18.04 -12.91 9.26
C SER A 240 19.52 -12.97 9.66
N GLU A 241 20.08 -14.16 9.89
CA GLU A 241 21.44 -14.29 10.45
C GLU A 241 22.54 -14.32 9.37
N HIS A 242 22.25 -14.78 8.13
CA HIS A 242 23.24 -14.97 7.07
C HIS A 242 22.74 -14.53 5.67
N PRO A 243 22.48 -13.23 5.45
CA PRO A 243 21.87 -12.72 4.21
C PRO A 243 22.67 -13.09 2.95
N ASP A 244 23.99 -13.16 3.03
CA ASP A 244 24.89 -13.52 1.94
C ASP A 244 24.66 -14.97 1.45
N GLN A 245 24.49 -15.91 2.37
CA GLN A 245 24.32 -17.33 2.05
C GLN A 245 22.95 -17.58 1.41
N ASP A 246 21.90 -16.97 1.97
CA ASP A 246 20.53 -17.08 1.44
C ASP A 246 20.44 -16.48 0.03
N PHE A 247 21.10 -15.34 -0.19
CA PHE A 247 21.13 -14.68 -1.49
C PHE A 247 21.90 -15.48 -2.55
N SER A 248 23.03 -16.08 -2.18
CA SER A 248 23.77 -16.96 -3.07
C SER A 248 22.96 -18.20 -3.46
N ALA A 249 22.32 -18.86 -2.49
CA ALA A 249 21.45 -20.01 -2.73
C ALA A 249 20.27 -19.67 -3.66
N LEU A 250 19.74 -18.45 -3.55
CA LEU A 250 18.68 -17.93 -4.41
C LEU A 250 19.08 -17.88 -5.88
N LEU A 251 20.23 -17.26 -6.18
CA LEU A 251 20.69 -17.06 -7.55
C LEU A 251 21.08 -18.38 -8.22
N HIS A 252 21.51 -19.38 -7.45
CA HIS A 252 21.86 -20.71 -7.96
C HIS A 252 20.67 -21.67 -8.16
N ARG A 253 19.46 -21.33 -7.71
CA ARG A 253 18.28 -22.20 -7.82
C ARG A 253 17.78 -22.26 -9.28
N ARG A 254 17.59 -23.47 -9.84
CA ARG A 254 17.16 -23.66 -11.24
C ARG A 254 15.81 -22.98 -11.52
N HIS A 255 15.79 -22.21 -12.61
CA HIS A 255 14.69 -21.36 -13.10
C HIS A 255 13.31 -22.02 -13.33
N SER A 256 13.16 -23.34 -13.27
CA SER A 256 11.98 -24.01 -13.85
C SER A 256 10.68 -23.95 -13.04
N ASN A 257 10.66 -23.43 -11.80
CA ASN A 257 9.46 -23.49 -10.94
C ASN A 257 9.14 -22.23 -10.09
N PHE A 258 9.81 -21.09 -10.26
CA PHE A 258 9.62 -19.95 -9.34
C PHE A 258 8.24 -19.28 -9.40
N ARG A 259 7.51 -19.32 -10.54
CA ARG A 259 6.12 -18.81 -10.60
C ARG A 259 5.17 -19.52 -9.66
N LYS A 260 5.39 -20.82 -9.43
CA LYS A 260 4.57 -21.60 -8.49
C LYS A 260 5.02 -21.37 -7.05
N ASN A 261 6.27 -20.94 -6.84
CA ASN A 261 6.91 -20.83 -5.52
C ASN A 261 7.96 -19.70 -5.54
N PRO A 262 7.56 -18.41 -5.44
CA PRO A 262 8.53 -17.37 -5.15
C PRO A 262 9.17 -17.64 -3.79
N ILE A 263 10.41 -17.20 -3.62
CA ILE A 263 11.10 -17.37 -2.34
C ILE A 263 10.56 -16.32 -1.39
N VAL A 264 10.01 -16.77 -0.26
CA VAL A 264 9.47 -15.93 0.81
C VAL A 264 10.44 -16.01 1.98
N ILE A 265 11.00 -14.86 2.35
CA ILE A 265 11.95 -14.67 3.45
C ILE A 265 11.31 -13.76 4.49
#